data_AF-A0A832HZ70-F1
#
_entry.id   AF-A0A832HZ70-F1
#
_cell.length_a   1.000
_cell.length_b   1.000
_cell.length_c   1.000
_cell.angle_alpha   90.00
_cell.angle_beta   90.00
_cell.angle_gamma   90.00
#
_symmetry.space_group_name_H-M   'P 1'
#
loop_
_entity.id
_entity.type
_entity.pdbx_description
1 polymer ?
#
loop_
_entity_poly.entity_id
_entity_poly.type
_entity_poly.pdbx_seq_one_letter_code
_entity_poly.pdbx_strand_id
1 'polypeptide(L)'
;MKHHIKTMEADAFLKIVRREVSNVQEVVSLLSDERSRLLAYRLNILERRLNRLNRLVNPPVQPPSKKTLSEDELAQIQKTYYALKRNQLVTGLSKLIEGFILICDVMFTADPIVEVETELSKNLQSSYKTLLTLIEKVTDALTNLVDVARYPDEILKATGTLQTEWKNVYLTTKHIIITPLKTAITEEARRELITRILQGPKVF
;
A
#
# COMPACT_ATOMS: atom_id res chain seq x y z
N MET A 1 33.09 -9.57 15.69
CA MET A 1 32.31 -8.67 14.79
C MET A 1 32.27 -9.15 13.33
N LYS A 2 33.41 -9.45 12.67
CA LYS A 2 33.43 -9.91 11.26
C LYS A 2 32.65 -11.20 10.97
N HIS A 3 32.57 -12.13 11.92
CA HIS A 3 31.79 -13.38 11.76
C HIS A 3 30.27 -13.16 11.82
N HIS A 4 29.79 -12.15 12.55
CA HIS A 4 28.37 -11.90 12.74
C HIS A 4 27.71 -11.25 11.52
N ILE A 5 28.50 -10.45 10.77
CA ILE A 5 28.07 -9.80 9.53
C ILE A 5 27.90 -10.83 8.40
N LYS A 6 28.83 -11.80 8.28
CA LYS A 6 28.74 -12.91 7.29
C LYS A 6 27.51 -13.80 7.49
N THR A 7 27.11 -14.05 8.75
CA THR A 7 25.91 -14.85 9.04
C THR A 7 24.61 -14.13 8.70
N MET A 8 24.54 -12.80 8.83
CA MET A 8 23.35 -12.02 8.47
C MET A 8 23.14 -11.96 6.95
N GLU A 9 24.22 -11.84 6.17
CA GLU A 9 24.15 -11.84 4.70
C GLU A 9 23.74 -13.22 4.15
N ALA A 10 24.25 -14.31 4.72
CA ALA A 10 23.90 -15.67 4.32
C ALA A 10 22.42 -16.01 4.64
N ASP A 11 21.87 -15.48 5.73
CA ASP A 11 20.48 -15.70 6.12
C ASP A 11 19.50 -14.91 5.23
N ALA A 12 19.85 -13.67 4.86
CA ALA A 12 19.09 -12.88 3.88
C ALA A 12 19.09 -13.55 2.50
N PHE A 13 20.25 -14.07 2.08
CA PHE A 13 20.40 -14.82 0.84
C PHE A 13 19.49 -16.05 0.78
N LEU A 14 19.48 -16.87 1.83
CA LEU A 14 18.65 -18.08 1.88
C LEU A 14 17.16 -17.74 1.82
N LYS A 15 16.73 -16.66 2.49
CA LYS A 15 15.34 -16.19 2.43
C LYS A 15 14.93 -15.78 1.02
N ILE A 16 15.82 -15.12 0.27
CA ILE A 16 15.57 -14.72 -1.13
C ILE A 16 15.41 -15.95 -2.03
N VAL A 17 16.30 -16.93 -1.90
CA VAL A 17 16.23 -18.18 -2.68
C VAL A 17 14.97 -18.98 -2.34
N ARG A 18 14.58 -19.03 -1.07
CA ARG A 18 13.39 -19.75 -0.57
C ARG A 18 12.07 -19.01 -0.76
N ARG A 19 12.08 -17.81 -1.35
CA ARG A 19 10.89 -16.93 -1.51
C ARG A 19 10.24 -16.50 -0.19
N GLU A 20 11.06 -16.34 0.84
CA GLU A 20 10.63 -15.95 2.19
C GLU A 20 10.76 -14.43 2.43
N VAL A 21 11.14 -13.65 1.40
CA VAL A 21 11.28 -12.20 1.49
C VAL A 21 9.91 -11.55 1.52
N SER A 22 9.64 -10.81 2.60
CA SER A 22 8.40 -10.05 2.77
C SER A 22 8.58 -8.54 2.50
N ASN A 23 9.82 -8.05 2.59
CA ASN A 23 10.16 -6.65 2.42
C ASN A 23 11.04 -6.43 1.19
N VAL A 24 10.49 -5.77 0.17
CA VAL A 24 11.19 -5.52 -1.10
C VAL A 24 12.43 -4.66 -0.93
N GLN A 25 12.53 -3.85 0.14
CA GLN A 25 13.73 -3.07 0.41
C GLN A 25 14.97 -3.95 0.68
N GLU A 26 14.78 -5.19 1.13
CA GLU A 26 15.87 -6.14 1.38
C GLU A 26 16.53 -6.66 0.09
N VAL A 27 15.84 -6.53 -1.05
CA VAL A 27 16.31 -7.04 -2.33
C VAL A 27 16.73 -5.95 -3.32
N VAL A 28 16.62 -4.68 -2.95
CA VAL A 28 16.95 -3.53 -3.83
C VAL A 28 18.41 -3.56 -4.30
N SER A 29 19.35 -4.00 -3.45
CA SER A 29 20.77 -4.10 -3.81
C SER A 29 21.08 -5.17 -4.86
N LEU A 30 20.15 -6.11 -5.05
CA LEU A 30 20.28 -7.17 -6.04
C LEU A 30 19.80 -6.73 -7.42
N LEU A 31 18.85 -5.80 -7.49
CA LEU A 31 18.32 -5.29 -8.75
C LEU A 31 19.38 -4.51 -9.52
N SER A 32 19.71 -4.98 -10.73
CA SER A 32 20.66 -4.33 -11.65
C SER A 32 20.03 -3.11 -12.34
N ASP A 33 18.74 -3.20 -12.68
CA ASP A 33 17.98 -2.13 -13.33
C ASP A 33 17.59 -0.99 -12.36
N GLU A 34 17.85 0.25 -12.76
CA GLU A 34 17.50 1.45 -11.99
C GLU A 34 15.99 1.64 -11.85
N ARG A 35 15.22 1.30 -12.88
CA ARG A 35 13.75 1.45 -12.85
C ARG A 35 13.12 0.49 -11.85
N SER A 36 13.58 -0.75 -11.81
CA SER A 36 13.19 -1.75 -10.82
C SER A 36 13.49 -1.29 -9.38
N ARG A 37 14.65 -0.65 -9.16
CA ARG A 37 15.00 -0.04 -7.85
C ARG A 37 14.08 1.13 -7.50
N LEU A 38 13.77 2.00 -8.47
CA LEU A 38 12.85 3.12 -8.29
C LEU A 38 11.42 2.64 -7.98
N LEU A 39 10.95 1.59 -8.68
CA LEU A 39 9.65 0.96 -8.44
C LEU A 39 9.57 0.40 -7.01
N ALA A 40 10.60 -0.33 -6.57
CA ALA A 40 10.68 -0.87 -5.22
C ALA A 40 10.58 0.23 -4.14
N TYR A 41 11.27 1.36 -4.36
CA TYR A 41 11.21 2.52 -3.47
C TYR A 41 9.81 3.15 -3.45
N ARG A 42 9.22 3.41 -4.62
CA ARG A 42 7.87 4.01 -4.75
C ARG A 42 6.79 3.12 -4.11
N LEU A 43 6.89 1.79 -4.27
CA LEU A 43 5.97 0.83 -3.64
C LEU A 43 6.04 0.83 -2.12
N ASN A 44 7.24 0.88 -1.53
CA ASN A 44 7.40 0.97 -0.08
C ASN A 44 6.80 2.27 0.47
N ILE A 45 6.95 3.39 -0.23
CA ILE A 45 6.29 4.65 0.14
C ILE A 45 4.76 4.51 0.07
N LEU A 46 4.23 3.95 -1.02
CA LEU A 46 2.79 3.76 -1.20
C LEU A 46 2.21 2.89 -0.05
N GLU A 47 2.85 1.78 0.26
CA GLU A 47 2.41 0.88 1.33
C GLU A 47 2.42 1.55 2.71
N ARG A 48 3.47 2.33 3.02
CA ARG A 48 3.54 3.11 4.27
C ARG A 48 2.40 4.13 4.35
N ARG A 49 2.10 4.83 3.24
CA ARG A 49 0.97 5.78 3.15
C ARG A 49 -0.36 5.06 3.36
N LEU A 50 -0.56 3.92 2.70
CA LEU A 50 -1.75 3.08 2.82
C LEU A 50 -1.98 2.63 4.28
N ASN A 51 -0.93 2.13 4.93
CA ASN A 51 -1.00 1.70 6.34
C ASN A 51 -1.23 2.86 7.31
N ARG A 52 -0.66 4.04 7.05
CA ARG A 52 -0.92 5.24 7.85
C ARG A 52 -2.38 5.66 7.74
N LEU A 53 -2.93 5.70 6.53
CA LEU A 53 -4.35 5.97 6.31
C LEU A 53 -5.23 4.91 6.99
N ASN A 54 -4.86 3.65 6.93
CA ASN A 54 -5.62 2.58 7.59
C ASN A 54 -5.74 2.81 9.10
N ARG A 55 -4.68 3.29 9.75
CA ARG A 55 -4.70 3.65 11.18
C ARG A 55 -5.52 4.92 11.47
N LEU A 56 -5.70 5.79 10.49
CA LEU A 56 -6.56 6.98 10.62
C LEU A 56 -8.04 6.62 10.45
N VAL A 57 -8.38 5.74 9.50
CA VAL A 57 -9.77 5.30 9.30
C VAL A 57 -10.18 4.28 10.37
N ASN A 58 -9.28 3.36 10.72
CA ASN A 58 -9.51 2.34 11.74
C ASN A 58 -8.53 2.55 12.91
N PRO A 59 -8.75 3.59 13.75
CA PRO A 59 -7.90 3.81 14.90
C PRO A 59 -7.98 2.61 15.86
N PRO A 60 -6.87 2.23 16.50
CA PRO A 60 -6.90 1.19 17.53
C PRO A 60 -7.74 1.71 18.71
N VAL A 61 -8.84 1.02 19.00
CA VAL A 61 -9.71 1.33 20.14
C VAL A 61 -9.34 0.39 21.27
N GLN A 62 -9.05 0.94 22.45
CA GLN A 62 -8.91 0.12 23.66
C GLN A 62 -10.30 -0.34 24.12
N PRO A 63 -10.44 -1.60 24.56
CA PRO A 63 -11.71 -2.06 25.10
C PRO A 63 -12.10 -1.18 26.30
N PRO A 64 -13.38 -0.78 26.40
CA PRO A 64 -13.82 0.12 27.46
C PRO A 64 -13.56 -0.51 28.83
N SER A 65 -13.02 0.29 29.75
CA SER A 65 -12.53 -0.20 31.03
C SER A 65 -13.61 -0.58 32.04
N LYS A 66 -14.89 -0.27 31.78
CA LYS A 66 -16.09 -0.73 32.55
C LYS A 66 -17.45 -0.20 32.08
N LYS A 67 -17.52 0.89 31.31
CA LYS A 67 -18.79 1.51 30.87
C LYS A 67 -19.08 1.20 29.39
N THR A 68 -20.24 0.62 29.11
CA THR A 68 -20.79 0.52 27.75
C THR A 68 -21.19 1.92 27.28
N LEU A 69 -20.73 2.34 26.10
CA LEU A 69 -21.12 3.61 25.50
C LEU A 69 -22.57 3.52 24.99
N SER A 70 -23.34 4.60 25.17
CA SER A 70 -24.62 4.73 24.47
C SER A 70 -24.40 4.97 22.97
N GLU A 71 -25.45 4.78 22.18
CA GLU A 71 -25.42 5.05 20.74
C GLU A 71 -25.04 6.50 20.44
N ASP A 72 -25.63 7.45 21.17
CA ASP A 72 -25.33 8.88 21.07
C ASP A 72 -23.88 9.21 21.42
N GLU A 73 -23.37 8.63 22.53
CA GLU A 73 -21.98 8.81 22.95
C GLU A 73 -21.03 8.31 21.85
N LEU A 74 -21.31 7.12 21.29
CA LEU A 74 -20.51 6.53 20.22
C LEU A 74 -20.55 7.38 18.94
N ALA A 75 -21.74 7.80 18.51
CA ALA A 75 -21.91 8.64 17.33
C ALA A 75 -21.14 9.96 17.48
N GLN A 76 -21.25 10.62 18.62
CA GLN A 76 -20.56 11.87 18.88
C GLN A 76 -19.03 11.70 18.87
N ILE A 77 -18.51 10.62 19.46
CA ILE A 77 -17.08 10.29 19.43
C ILE A 77 -16.59 10.10 17.99
N GLN A 78 -17.30 9.30 17.19
CA GLN A 78 -16.94 9.04 15.80
C GLN A 78 -16.94 10.34 14.98
N LYS A 79 -18.03 11.11 15.04
CA LYS A 79 -18.15 12.36 14.29
C LYS A 79 -17.05 13.35 14.66
N THR A 80 -16.79 13.52 15.95
CA THR A 80 -15.73 14.42 16.45
C THR A 80 -14.35 13.95 15.96
N TYR A 81 -14.09 12.64 16.03
CA TYR A 81 -12.84 12.07 15.55
C TYR A 81 -12.62 12.33 14.06
N TYR A 82 -13.59 12.00 13.21
CA TYR A 82 -13.44 12.17 11.76
C TYR A 82 -13.44 13.63 11.33
N ALA A 83 -14.16 14.51 12.03
CA ALA A 83 -14.06 15.95 11.81
C ALA A 83 -12.61 16.45 12.07
N LEU A 84 -12.00 16.00 13.17
CA LEU A 84 -10.62 16.36 13.52
C LEU A 84 -9.58 15.75 12.56
N LYS A 85 -9.85 14.56 12.02
CA LYS A 85 -8.94 13.86 11.09
C LYS A 85 -9.19 14.16 9.62
N ARG A 86 -10.25 14.90 9.28
CA ARG A 86 -10.69 15.17 7.90
C ARG A 86 -9.54 15.56 6.97
N ASN A 87 -8.81 16.62 7.32
CA ASN A 87 -7.73 17.14 6.46
C ASN A 87 -6.60 16.13 6.27
N GLN A 88 -6.29 15.33 7.30
CA GLN A 88 -5.26 14.28 7.22
C GLN A 88 -5.71 13.13 6.32
N LEU A 89 -6.99 12.76 6.39
CA LEU A 89 -7.60 11.74 5.52
C LEU A 89 -7.62 12.21 4.07
N VAL A 90 -8.18 13.39 3.79
CA VAL A 90 -8.24 13.96 2.42
C VAL A 90 -6.84 14.08 1.81
N THR A 91 -5.89 14.70 2.53
CA THR A 91 -4.50 14.82 2.06
C THR A 91 -3.86 13.46 1.84
N GLY A 92 -4.14 12.49 2.72
CA GLY A 92 -3.61 11.14 2.59
C GLY A 92 -4.16 10.41 1.37
N LEU A 93 -5.46 10.56 1.07
CA LEU A 93 -6.10 9.99 -0.11
C LEU A 93 -5.49 10.56 -1.41
N SER A 94 -5.29 11.88 -1.50
CA SER A 94 -4.59 12.50 -2.63
C SER A 94 -3.17 11.94 -2.81
N LYS A 95 -2.42 11.81 -1.71
CA LYS A 95 -1.07 11.22 -1.74
C LYS A 95 -1.05 9.74 -2.10
N LEU A 96 -2.16 9.02 -1.94
CA LEU A 96 -2.31 7.64 -2.39
C LEU A 96 -2.43 7.59 -3.91
N ILE A 97 -3.25 8.48 -4.49
CA ILE A 97 -3.39 8.65 -5.95
C ILE A 97 -2.06 9.04 -6.57
N GLU A 98 -1.40 10.08 -6.04
CA GLU A 98 -0.08 10.52 -6.53
C GLU A 98 0.95 9.38 -6.50
N GLY A 99 0.99 8.61 -5.39
CA GLY A 99 1.89 7.48 -5.25
C GLY A 99 1.62 6.37 -6.29
N PHE A 100 0.35 6.14 -6.60
CA PHE A 100 -0.05 5.20 -7.64
C PHE A 100 0.32 5.70 -9.04
N ILE A 101 0.10 6.97 -9.36
CA ILE A 101 0.52 7.59 -10.63
C ILE A 101 2.03 7.42 -10.83
N LEU A 102 2.82 7.66 -9.78
CA LEU A 102 4.27 7.46 -9.83
C LEU A 102 4.65 5.98 -10.05
N ILE A 103 3.89 5.02 -9.53
CA ILE A 103 4.14 3.60 -9.83
C ILE A 103 3.83 3.32 -11.30
N CYS A 104 2.70 3.79 -11.80
CA CYS A 104 2.32 3.67 -13.21
C CYS A 104 3.38 4.26 -14.13
N ASP A 105 3.86 5.47 -13.86
CA ASP A 105 4.92 6.14 -14.61
C ASP A 105 6.17 5.25 -14.79
N VAL A 106 6.64 4.60 -13.73
CA VAL A 106 7.76 3.65 -13.85
C VAL A 106 7.40 2.44 -14.70
N MET A 107 6.19 1.90 -14.55
CA MET A 107 5.74 0.74 -15.32
C MET A 107 5.54 1.05 -16.81
N PHE A 108 5.07 2.24 -17.16
CA PHE A 108 4.83 2.68 -18.54
C PHE A 108 6.10 3.06 -19.29
N THR A 109 7.17 3.44 -18.58
CA THR A 109 8.47 3.66 -19.23
C THR A 109 9.17 2.35 -19.65
N ALA A 110 8.60 1.18 -19.36
CA ALA A 110 9.11 -0.13 -19.81
C ALA A 110 9.12 -0.25 -21.34
N ASP A 111 9.95 -1.15 -21.86
CA ASP A 111 10.12 -1.38 -23.31
C ASP A 111 8.75 -1.63 -23.99
N PRO A 112 8.44 -0.96 -25.12
CA PRO A 112 7.17 -1.11 -25.85
C PRO A 112 6.81 -2.56 -26.19
N ILE A 113 7.79 -3.47 -26.28
CA ILE A 113 7.56 -4.91 -26.50
C ILE A 113 6.79 -5.53 -25.32
N VAL A 114 7.11 -5.15 -24.08
CA VAL A 114 6.40 -5.62 -22.87
C VAL A 114 4.97 -5.09 -22.84
N GLU A 115 4.74 -3.89 -23.35
CA GLU A 115 3.43 -3.26 -23.44
C GLU A 115 2.46 -4.05 -24.34
N VAL A 116 2.96 -4.50 -25.50
CA VAL A 116 2.17 -5.21 -26.51
C VAL A 116 1.86 -6.65 -26.09
N GLU A 117 2.78 -7.33 -25.41
CA GLU A 117 2.59 -8.75 -25.03
C GLU A 117 1.76 -8.96 -23.76
N THR A 118 1.68 -7.97 -22.86
CA THR A 118 1.11 -8.18 -21.51
C THR A 118 -0.18 -7.40 -21.23
N GLU A 119 -0.65 -6.56 -22.16
CA GLU A 119 -1.77 -5.60 -21.96
C GLU A 119 -1.66 -4.78 -20.65
N LEU A 120 -0.44 -4.61 -20.11
CA LEU A 120 -0.16 -4.02 -18.81
C LEU A 120 -0.81 -2.63 -18.67
N SER A 121 -0.79 -1.87 -19.76
CA SER A 121 -1.35 -0.53 -19.89
C SER A 121 -2.84 -0.49 -19.61
N LYS A 122 -3.62 -1.42 -20.20
CA LYS A 122 -5.08 -1.48 -20.01
C LYS A 122 -5.42 -1.88 -18.58
N ASN A 123 -4.67 -2.84 -18.03
CA ASN A 123 -4.88 -3.32 -16.66
C ASN A 123 -4.51 -2.26 -15.61
N LEU A 124 -3.43 -1.51 -15.82
CA LEU A 124 -3.02 -0.39 -14.96
C LEU A 124 -3.99 0.79 -15.07
N GLN A 125 -4.45 1.13 -16.28
CA GLN A 125 -5.43 2.20 -16.49
C GLN A 125 -6.80 1.85 -15.90
N SER A 126 -7.23 0.59 -16.03
CA SER A 126 -8.45 0.08 -15.38
C SER A 126 -8.30 0.18 -13.85
N SER A 127 -7.18 -0.28 -13.31
CA SER A 127 -6.87 -0.19 -11.87
C SER A 127 -6.83 1.25 -11.37
N TYR A 128 -6.30 2.18 -12.18
CA TYR A 128 -6.31 3.61 -11.87
C TYR A 128 -7.74 4.16 -11.74
N LYS A 129 -8.59 3.91 -12.74
CA LYS A 129 -9.99 4.35 -12.73
C LYS A 129 -10.74 3.76 -11.55
N THR A 130 -10.57 2.48 -11.28
CA THR A 130 -11.15 1.82 -10.10
C THR A 130 -10.68 2.48 -8.80
N LEU A 131 -9.38 2.75 -8.65
CA LEU A 131 -8.82 3.38 -7.45
C LEU A 131 -9.38 4.79 -7.25
N LEU A 132 -9.47 5.60 -8.31
CA LEU A 132 -10.08 6.93 -8.28
C LEU A 132 -11.53 6.86 -7.81
N THR A 133 -12.35 6.02 -8.44
CA THR A 133 -13.77 5.84 -8.06
C THR A 133 -13.92 5.39 -6.61
N LEU A 134 -13.07 4.48 -6.13
CA LEU A 134 -13.12 4.06 -4.73
C LEU A 134 -12.71 5.17 -3.76
N ILE A 135 -11.73 6.00 -4.13
CA ILE A 135 -11.30 7.15 -3.31
C ILE A 135 -12.35 8.25 -3.29
N GLU A 136 -13.04 8.50 -4.41
CA GLU A 136 -14.20 9.40 -4.48
C GLU A 136 -15.29 8.93 -3.50
N LYS A 137 -15.67 7.65 -3.54
CA LYS A 137 -16.62 7.07 -2.58
C LYS A 137 -16.21 7.25 -1.12
N VAL A 138 -14.94 7.07 -0.80
CA VAL A 138 -14.42 7.31 0.56
C VAL A 138 -14.52 8.79 0.94
N THR A 139 -14.23 9.69 0.00
CA THR A 139 -14.30 11.14 0.20
C THR A 139 -15.74 11.62 0.39
N ASP A 140 -16.67 11.07 -0.38
CA ASP A 140 -18.11 11.33 -0.25
C ASP A 140 -18.64 10.80 1.08
N ALA A 141 -18.25 9.57 1.47
CA ALA A 141 -18.63 9.01 2.76
C ALA A 141 -18.09 9.84 3.94
N LEU A 142 -16.84 10.32 3.85
CA LEU A 142 -16.25 11.20 4.85
C LEU A 142 -16.98 12.55 4.93
N THR A 143 -17.33 13.13 3.78
CA THR A 143 -18.07 14.39 3.71
C THR A 143 -19.47 14.22 4.29
N ASN A 144 -20.17 13.14 3.94
CA ASN A 144 -21.47 12.83 4.51
C ASN A 144 -21.42 12.69 6.03
N LEU A 145 -20.41 11.97 6.55
CA LEU A 145 -20.22 11.77 7.99
C LEU A 145 -19.96 13.08 8.75
N VAL A 146 -19.11 13.94 8.21
CA VAL A 146 -18.65 15.17 8.91
C VAL A 146 -19.64 16.32 8.73
N ASP A 147 -20.11 16.54 7.50
CA ASP A 147 -20.83 17.77 7.13
C ASP A 147 -22.34 17.59 7.06
N VAL A 148 -22.84 16.39 6.73
CA VAL A 148 -24.25 16.15 6.43
C VAL A 148 -24.98 15.49 7.59
N ALA A 149 -24.52 14.33 8.06
CA ALA A 149 -25.17 13.56 9.12
C ALA A 149 -25.41 14.43 10.36
N ARG A 150 -26.61 14.36 10.95
CA ARG A 150 -27.00 15.14 12.13
C ARG A 150 -27.39 14.24 13.29
N TYR A 151 -28.10 13.15 13.01
CA TYR A 151 -28.62 12.25 14.03
C TYR A 151 -27.66 11.08 14.33
N PRO A 152 -27.71 10.50 15.53
CA PRO A 152 -26.82 9.41 15.95
C PRO A 152 -26.79 8.22 14.98
N ASP A 153 -27.96 7.77 14.53
CA ASP A 153 -28.14 6.67 13.59
C ASP A 153 -27.54 6.98 12.21
N GLU A 154 -27.74 8.21 11.70
CA GLU A 154 -27.12 8.69 10.46
C GLU A 154 -25.59 8.69 10.54
N ILE A 155 -25.05 9.14 11.66
CA ILE A 155 -23.60 9.21 11.91
C ILE A 155 -23.01 7.80 11.95
N LEU A 156 -23.64 6.87 12.65
CA LEU A 156 -23.16 5.49 12.73
C LEU A 156 -23.26 4.78 11.39
N LYS A 157 -24.35 5.00 10.64
CA LYS A 157 -24.50 4.51 9.26
C LYS A 157 -23.40 5.06 8.35
N ALA A 158 -23.17 6.37 8.36
CA ALA A 158 -22.14 7.01 7.55
C ALA A 158 -20.73 6.54 7.94
N THR A 159 -20.49 6.28 9.24
CA THR A 159 -19.24 5.67 9.72
C THR A 159 -19.03 4.27 9.15
N GLY A 160 -20.06 3.43 9.18
CA GLY A 160 -20.03 2.08 8.59
C GLY A 160 -19.79 2.10 7.08
N THR A 161 -20.41 3.04 6.36
CA THR A 161 -20.14 3.27 4.93
C THR A 161 -18.68 3.67 4.70
N LEU A 162 -18.17 4.64 5.44
CA LEU A 162 -16.77 5.08 5.31
C LEU A 162 -15.78 3.93 5.53
N GLN A 163 -15.99 3.11 6.56
CA GLN A 163 -15.14 1.95 6.85
C GLN A 163 -15.22 0.88 5.75
N THR A 164 -16.40 0.65 5.19
CA THR A 164 -16.62 -0.32 4.11
C THR A 164 -15.91 0.13 2.83
N GLU A 165 -16.11 1.38 2.42
CA GLU A 165 -15.46 1.92 1.22
C GLU A 165 -13.94 2.00 1.39
N TRP A 166 -13.46 2.37 2.59
CA TRP A 166 -12.03 2.33 2.90
C TRP A 166 -11.47 0.91 2.81
N LYS A 167 -12.19 -0.10 3.31
CA LYS A 167 -11.76 -1.51 3.21
C LYS A 167 -11.61 -1.92 1.75
N ASN A 168 -12.50 -1.47 0.86
CA ASN A 168 -12.39 -1.71 -0.58
C ASN A 168 -11.11 -1.07 -1.15
N VAL A 169 -10.85 0.22 -0.86
CA VAL A 169 -9.60 0.89 -1.26
C VAL A 169 -8.37 0.14 -0.73
N TYR A 170 -8.38 -0.24 0.54
CA TYR A 170 -7.26 -0.92 1.19
C TYR A 170 -6.96 -2.26 0.54
N LEU A 171 -7.98 -3.11 0.35
CA LEU A 171 -7.81 -4.43 -0.24
C LEU A 171 -7.40 -4.34 -1.70
N THR A 172 -8.02 -3.47 -2.49
CA THR A 172 -7.64 -3.24 -3.89
C THR A 172 -6.19 -2.78 -3.99
N THR A 173 -5.81 -1.75 -3.24
CA THR A 173 -4.42 -1.24 -3.28
C THR A 173 -3.42 -2.29 -2.82
N LYS A 174 -3.74 -3.03 -1.76
CA LYS A 174 -2.83 -4.04 -1.21
C LYS A 174 -2.69 -5.26 -2.13
N HIS A 175 -3.80 -5.86 -2.54
CA HIS A 175 -3.81 -7.16 -3.20
C HIS A 175 -3.72 -7.10 -4.72
N ILE A 176 -4.19 -6.02 -5.35
CA ILE A 176 -4.18 -5.89 -6.81
C ILE A 176 -2.94 -5.12 -7.28
N ILE A 177 -2.40 -4.23 -6.45
CA ILE A 177 -1.28 -3.36 -6.85
C ILE A 177 0.00 -3.73 -6.08
N ILE A 178 0.01 -3.57 -4.76
CA ILE A 178 1.24 -3.69 -3.97
C ILE A 178 1.78 -5.13 -4.01
N THR A 179 0.98 -6.12 -3.60
CA THR A 179 1.44 -7.51 -3.49
C THR A 179 1.98 -8.06 -4.82
N PRO A 180 1.27 -7.94 -5.96
CA PRO A 180 1.78 -8.47 -7.24
C PRO A 180 3.10 -7.83 -7.66
N LEU A 181 3.23 -6.49 -7.53
CA LEU A 181 4.46 -5.80 -7.90
C LEU A 181 5.62 -6.15 -6.96
N LYS A 182 5.36 -6.33 -5.66
CA LYS A 182 6.38 -6.81 -4.71
C LYS A 182 6.88 -8.20 -5.08
N THR A 183 5.97 -9.11 -5.43
CA THR A 183 6.32 -10.47 -5.87
C THR A 183 7.17 -10.42 -7.14
N ALA A 184 6.79 -9.62 -8.14
CA ALA A 184 7.55 -9.48 -9.38
C ALA A 184 8.98 -8.98 -9.14
N ILE A 185 9.15 -7.93 -8.33
CA ILE A 185 10.48 -7.38 -8.00
C ILE A 185 11.33 -8.40 -7.23
N THR A 186 10.71 -9.15 -6.30
CA THR A 186 11.41 -10.16 -5.52
C THR A 186 11.87 -11.31 -6.40
N GLU A 187 11.06 -11.76 -7.35
CA GLU A 187 11.45 -12.79 -8.32
C GLU A 187 12.56 -12.31 -9.27
N GLU A 188 12.53 -11.05 -9.70
CA GLU A 188 13.60 -10.47 -10.52
C GLU A 188 14.93 -10.41 -9.76
N ALA A 189 14.90 -9.92 -8.51
CA ALA A 189 16.07 -9.93 -7.64
C ALA A 189 16.61 -11.35 -7.39
N ARG A 190 15.72 -12.34 -7.26
CA ARG A 190 16.10 -13.76 -7.12
C ARG A 190 16.77 -14.27 -8.40
N ARG A 191 16.25 -13.96 -9.58
CA ARG A 191 16.86 -14.34 -10.87
C ARG A 191 18.26 -13.77 -10.99
N GLU A 192 18.42 -12.48 -10.73
CA GLU A 192 19.70 -11.79 -10.77
C GLU A 192 20.70 -12.38 -9.76
N LEU A 193 20.24 -12.71 -8.55
CA LEU A 193 21.05 -13.40 -7.54
C LEU A 193 21.52 -14.78 -8.02
N ILE A 194 20.63 -15.59 -8.59
CA ILE A 194 20.96 -16.91 -9.13
C ILE A 194 21.99 -16.78 -10.26
N THR A 195 21.80 -15.83 -11.16
CA THR A 195 22.75 -15.55 -12.25
C THR A 195 24.13 -15.20 -11.70
N ARG A 196 24.24 -14.34 -10.68
CA ARG A 196 25.52 -14.00 -10.04
C ARG A 196 26.20 -15.20 -9.39
N ILE A 197 25.45 -16.10 -8.75
CA ILE A 197 26.01 -17.33 -8.17
C ILE A 197 26.54 -18.23 -9.28
N LEU A 198 25.75 -18.46 -10.33
CA LEU A 198 26.09 -19.37 -11.43
C LEU A 198 27.28 -18.86 -12.26
N GLN A 199 27.43 -17.54 -12.40
CA GLN A 199 28.55 -16.93 -13.13
C GLN A 199 29.85 -16.83 -12.30
N GLY A 200 29.79 -17.09 -10.98
CA GLY A 200 30.92 -16.96 -10.07
C GLY A 200 31.38 -15.50 -9.87
N PRO A 201 32.27 -15.23 -8.89
CA PRO A 201 32.84 -13.90 -8.73
C PRO A 201 33.64 -13.53 -10.00
N LYS A 202 33.23 -12.47 -10.71
CA LYS A 202 34.09 -11.83 -11.70
C LYS A 202 35.28 -11.26 -10.95
N VAL A 203 36.41 -11.97 -11.03
CA VAL A 203 37.72 -11.48 -10.62
C VAL A 203 38.00 -10.26 -11.50
N PHE A 204 37.88 -9.07 -10.93
CA PHE A 204 38.52 -7.86 -11.44
C PHE A 204 39.87 -7.71 -10.74
#